data_AF-K9SJ44-F1
#
_entry.id   AF-K9SJ44-F1
#
_cell.length_a   1.000
_cell.length_b   1.000
_cell.length_c   1.000
_cell.angle_alpha   90.00
_cell.angle_beta   90.00
_cell.angle_gamma   90.00
#
_symmetry.space_group_name_H-M   'P 1'
#
loop_
_entity.id
_entity.type
_entity.pdbx_description
1 polymer ?
#
loop_
_entity_poly.entity_id
_entity_poly.type
_entity_poly.pdbx_seq_one_letter_code
_entity_poly.pdbx_strand_id
1 'polypeptide(L)'
;MYLDSGGVIVVKNKNLSRAIAGCGAGLISAAVGMTAARPVHSFAYVFAGEMFGVDRVTHVIGYTGVAAALTISVGIDPTSMFAAQMVTPVQNVIATMNGLVPTTGNLTTANVPFAQFDFESVLLHEMGHSMGLDHINLASESGLVGGDREYTATTDGANDAFDLDDGADNVIGSADDMRGDDVNLNYFRIADNNPFATNLGVVDSTTYSRDIANLPVGDNFSANADRAVGGLLGFGSTEGVMQQGTFNGEAQRTLGADDVAGFLYARAGLDSIAGTADDYTWNLTFAGLDATADIVIDFDNAQTGFAVSQSGGSFLSADDAVITSNSIFFNSTAPWFFNPTPVPFEFSPTTGILMLGGLFGVERFGRKWMKKKKARKV
;
A
#
# COMPACT_ATOMS: atom_id res chain seq x y z
N MET A 1 23.05 9.55 -9.84
CA MET A 1 21.84 10.35 -10.09
C MET A 1 22.27 11.79 -10.36
N TYR A 2 21.71 12.47 -11.36
CA TYR A 2 21.96 13.91 -11.58
C TYR A 2 20.78 14.70 -11.04
N LEU A 3 21.06 15.70 -10.20
CA LEU A 3 20.10 16.74 -9.84
C LEU A 3 19.99 17.70 -11.02
N ASP A 4 18.83 17.80 -11.66
CA ASP A 4 18.49 19.00 -12.44
C ASP A 4 17.91 20.04 -11.48
N SER A 5 18.24 21.29 -11.76
CA SER A 5 17.95 22.56 -11.07
C SER A 5 16.47 22.88 -10.78
N GLY A 6 15.57 21.89 -10.85
CA GLY A 6 14.13 22.01 -10.60
C GLY A 6 13.56 21.15 -9.47
N GLY A 7 14.37 20.40 -8.72
CA GLY A 7 13.88 19.64 -7.55
C GLY A 7 12.96 18.45 -7.85
N VAL A 8 12.96 17.96 -9.10
CA VAL A 8 12.19 16.77 -9.50
C VAL A 8 12.97 15.51 -9.14
N ILE A 9 12.39 14.65 -8.30
CA ILE A 9 12.95 13.34 -7.96
C ILE A 9 12.41 12.33 -8.97
N VAL A 10 13.32 11.74 -9.75
CA VAL A 10 13.01 10.64 -10.67
C VAL A 10 13.76 9.41 -10.18
N VAL A 11 13.07 8.49 -9.50
CA VAL A 11 13.65 7.21 -9.09
C VAL A 11 13.61 6.27 -10.30
N LYS A 12 14.78 5.99 -10.88
CA LYS A 12 14.96 4.92 -11.88
C LYS A 12 15.92 3.89 -11.29
N ASN A 13 15.38 2.74 -10.91
CA ASN A 13 16.13 1.69 -10.26
C ASN A 13 17.00 0.94 -11.30
N LYS A 14 18.34 0.93 -11.11
CA LYS A 14 19.30 0.21 -11.96
C LYS A 14 20.40 -0.39 -11.07
N ASN A 15 20.38 -1.72 -10.92
CA ASN A 15 21.33 -2.49 -10.12
C ASN A 15 22.69 -2.72 -10.80
N LEU A 16 23.75 -2.77 -9.98
CA LEU A 16 25.05 -3.36 -10.32
C LEU A 16 25.47 -4.37 -9.23
N SER A 17 25.80 -5.59 -9.65
CA SER A 17 25.99 -6.83 -8.88
C SER A 17 27.29 -6.95 -8.08
N ARG A 18 27.26 -7.68 -6.94
CA ARG A 18 28.29 -8.68 -6.55
C ARG A 18 27.79 -9.61 -5.43
N ALA A 19 27.97 -10.91 -5.63
CA ALA A 19 27.54 -12.00 -4.73
C ALA A 19 28.71 -12.56 -3.90
N ILE A 20 28.44 -12.96 -2.66
CA ILE A 20 29.26 -13.88 -1.84
C ILE A 20 28.31 -14.83 -1.08
N ALA A 21 28.69 -16.10 -0.97
CA ALA A 21 27.89 -17.20 -0.43
C ALA A 21 28.53 -17.79 0.84
N GLY A 22 27.72 -18.36 1.75
CA GLY A 22 28.22 -19.36 2.72
C GLY A 22 27.34 -19.71 3.93
N CYS A 23 26.61 -20.85 3.83
CA CYS A 23 26.35 -21.92 4.83
C CYS A 23 26.06 -21.63 6.33
N GLY A 24 24.89 -22.08 6.81
CA GLY A 24 24.76 -23.41 7.45
C GLY A 24 24.16 -23.55 8.87
N ALA A 25 22.98 -24.22 8.92
CA ALA A 25 22.53 -25.26 9.87
C ALA A 25 21.90 -24.93 11.26
N GLY A 26 20.72 -25.52 11.52
CA GLY A 26 20.47 -26.25 12.78
C GLY A 26 19.13 -26.03 13.50
N LEU A 27 18.19 -26.97 13.30
CA LEU A 27 16.93 -27.16 14.05
C LEU A 27 17.06 -27.20 15.58
N ILE A 28 16.22 -26.46 16.33
CA ILE A 28 15.62 -26.89 17.60
C ILE A 28 14.21 -26.30 17.79
N SER A 29 13.22 -27.16 18.08
CA SER A 29 11.82 -26.84 18.37
C SER A 29 11.57 -26.30 19.79
N ALA A 30 10.62 -25.39 19.95
CA ALA A 30 9.99 -25.09 21.25
C ALA A 30 8.49 -24.75 21.12
N ALA A 31 7.78 -25.02 22.22
CA ALA A 31 6.34 -25.25 22.31
C ALA A 31 5.47 -23.99 22.24
N VAL A 32 4.35 -24.13 21.50
CA VAL A 32 3.29 -23.13 21.33
C VAL A 32 2.47 -22.98 22.61
N GLY A 33 2.58 -21.82 23.26
CA GLY A 33 1.59 -21.31 24.20
C GLY A 33 0.54 -20.50 23.45
N MET A 34 -0.72 -20.95 23.46
CA MET A 34 -1.83 -20.23 22.83
C MET A 34 -2.10 -18.91 23.55
N THR A 35 -1.58 -17.80 23.01
CA THR A 35 -2.06 -16.44 23.29
C THR A 35 -3.22 -16.11 22.34
N ALA A 36 -4.26 -15.47 22.86
CA ALA A 36 -5.36 -15.00 22.05
C ALA A 36 -4.87 -13.88 21.12
N ALA A 37 -5.05 -14.07 19.80
CA ALA A 37 -4.64 -13.12 18.77
C ALA A 37 -5.30 -11.75 18.94
N ARG A 38 -4.49 -10.69 18.85
CA ARG A 38 -4.87 -9.26 18.89
C ARG A 38 -4.45 -8.58 17.58
N PRO A 39 -5.05 -7.42 17.22
CA PRO A 39 -4.97 -6.93 15.84
C PRO A 39 -3.82 -5.97 15.52
N VAL A 40 -3.19 -6.04 14.33
CA VAL A 40 -1.82 -5.54 14.06
C VAL A 40 -1.45 -5.36 12.56
N HIS A 41 -0.63 -4.35 12.20
CA HIS A 41 -0.16 -4.04 10.81
C HIS A 41 1.24 -3.36 10.72
N SER A 42 1.85 -3.28 9.53
CA SER A 42 3.15 -2.71 9.12
C SER A 42 3.15 -2.12 7.66
N PHE A 43 4.13 -1.30 7.20
CA PHE A 43 4.25 -0.81 5.79
C PHE A 43 5.47 0.14 5.54
N ALA A 44 5.88 0.38 4.29
CA ALA A 44 6.95 1.34 3.89
C ALA A 44 6.51 2.32 2.76
N TYR A 45 7.36 3.30 2.39
CA TYR A 45 7.05 4.37 1.40
C TYR A 45 8.15 4.65 0.35
N VAL A 46 7.78 4.85 -0.92
CA VAL A 46 8.69 4.85 -2.10
C VAL A 46 9.75 5.96 -2.13
N PHE A 47 9.62 7.00 -1.30
CA PHE A 47 10.60 8.08 -1.18
C PHE A 47 11.31 8.10 0.17
N ALA A 48 11.12 7.07 1.00
CA ALA A 48 11.90 6.84 2.20
C ALA A 48 13.21 6.12 1.87
N GLY A 49 14.26 6.36 2.67
CA GLY A 49 15.57 5.74 2.50
C GLY A 49 16.71 6.71 2.75
N GLU A 50 17.96 6.26 2.66
CA GLU A 50 19.14 7.04 3.07
C GLU A 50 19.31 8.37 2.32
N MET A 51 19.09 8.31 1.01
CA MET A 51 19.29 9.46 0.13
C MET A 51 18.33 10.60 0.45
N PHE A 52 17.15 10.23 0.93
CA PHE A 52 16.01 11.13 0.98
C PHE A 52 15.64 11.44 2.42
N GLY A 53 15.75 10.51 3.35
CA GLY A 53 15.30 10.59 4.73
C GLY A 53 14.49 9.34 5.05
N VAL A 54 14.75 8.74 6.21
CA VAL A 54 14.09 7.49 6.58
C VAL A 54 12.62 7.74 6.99
N ASP A 55 12.32 8.84 7.68
CA ASP A 55 10.99 9.13 8.23
C ASP A 55 9.96 9.63 7.21
N ARG A 56 10.17 9.36 5.92
CA ARG A 56 9.34 9.96 4.87
C ARG A 56 8.03 9.24 4.64
N VAL A 57 6.92 9.98 4.73
CA VAL A 57 5.61 9.57 4.25
C VAL A 57 5.44 10.01 2.80
N THR A 58 4.93 9.13 1.94
CA THR A 58 4.61 9.48 0.56
C THR A 58 3.11 9.59 0.38
N HIS A 59 2.64 10.75 -0.05
CA HIS A 59 1.24 11.01 -0.36
C HIS A 59 0.96 10.89 -1.86
N VAL A 60 -0.31 10.60 -2.16
CA VAL A 60 -0.81 10.40 -3.52
C VAL A 60 -0.81 11.70 -4.35
N ILE A 61 -0.89 11.53 -5.67
CA ILE A 61 -0.97 12.67 -6.59
C ILE A 61 -2.12 13.62 -6.26
N GLY A 62 -1.82 14.91 -6.29
CA GLY A 62 -2.78 15.99 -6.02
C GLY A 62 -2.90 16.40 -4.55
N TYR A 63 -2.29 15.69 -3.60
CA TYR A 63 -2.24 16.15 -2.21
C TYR A 63 -1.29 17.35 -2.06
N THR A 64 -1.71 18.38 -1.34
CA THR A 64 -0.93 19.62 -1.16
C THR A 64 -0.67 19.97 0.30
N GLY A 65 -0.87 19.03 1.24
CA GLY A 65 -0.77 19.31 2.67
C GLY A 65 -2.02 19.92 3.31
N VAL A 66 -3.17 19.83 2.63
CA VAL A 66 -4.45 20.36 3.12
C VAL A 66 -5.53 19.34 2.84
N ALA A 67 -6.52 19.23 3.73
CA ALA A 67 -7.61 18.29 3.58
C ALA A 67 -8.33 18.41 2.24
N ALA A 68 -8.48 17.28 1.56
CA ALA A 68 -9.06 17.20 0.24
C ALA A 68 -9.79 15.86 0.00
N ALA A 69 -10.72 15.88 -0.95
CA ALA A 69 -11.21 14.68 -1.60
C ALA A 69 -10.58 14.62 -3.00
N LEU A 70 -9.59 13.76 -3.15
CA LEU A 70 -8.80 13.63 -4.38
C LEU A 70 -9.47 12.64 -5.33
N THR A 71 -9.48 12.96 -6.61
CA THR A 71 -9.88 12.04 -7.67
C THR A 71 -8.68 11.80 -8.56
N ILE A 72 -8.28 10.54 -8.71
CA ILE A 72 -7.10 10.13 -9.47
C ILE A 72 -7.60 9.25 -10.62
N SER A 73 -7.28 9.63 -11.83
CA SER A 73 -7.66 8.88 -13.03
C SER A 73 -6.63 7.78 -13.34
N VAL A 74 -7.12 6.59 -13.65
CA VAL A 74 -6.33 5.42 -14.04
C VAL A 74 -6.73 5.04 -15.46
N GLY A 75 -5.78 5.10 -16.37
CA GLY A 75 -5.97 4.84 -17.80
C GLY A 75 -5.05 3.74 -18.30
N ILE A 76 -5.47 3.10 -19.38
CA ILE A 76 -4.65 2.17 -20.16
C ILE A 76 -4.17 2.90 -21.40
N ASP A 77 -2.89 2.83 -21.74
CA ASP A 77 -2.42 3.36 -23.02
C ASP A 77 -3.18 2.66 -24.18
N PRO A 78 -3.90 3.39 -25.05
CA PRO A 78 -4.68 2.78 -26.14
C PRO A 78 -3.84 1.96 -27.14
N THR A 79 -2.53 2.23 -27.20
CA THR A 79 -1.58 1.55 -28.08
C THR A 79 -0.92 0.34 -27.42
N SER A 80 -1.18 0.13 -26.12
CA SER A 80 -0.60 -0.93 -25.32
C SER A 80 -0.91 -2.33 -25.87
N MET A 81 0.07 -3.24 -25.74
CA MET A 81 -0.22 -4.66 -25.96
C MET A 81 -1.25 -5.12 -24.92
N PHE A 82 -2.23 -5.91 -25.36
CA PHE A 82 -3.31 -6.44 -24.50
C PHE A 82 -4.24 -5.38 -23.89
N ALA A 83 -4.28 -4.15 -24.41
CA ALA A 83 -5.12 -3.06 -23.89
C ALA A 83 -6.58 -3.48 -23.62
N ALA A 84 -7.19 -4.26 -24.52
CA ALA A 84 -8.55 -4.76 -24.35
C ALA A 84 -8.68 -5.77 -23.19
N GLN A 85 -7.69 -6.63 -22.98
CA GLN A 85 -7.68 -7.63 -21.90
C GLN A 85 -7.41 -7.01 -20.52
N MET A 86 -6.72 -5.88 -20.46
CA MET A 86 -6.43 -5.17 -19.20
C MET A 86 -7.67 -4.53 -18.57
N VAL A 87 -8.71 -4.22 -19.34
CA VAL A 87 -9.87 -3.43 -18.87
C VAL A 87 -10.49 -3.99 -17.58
N THR A 88 -10.81 -5.28 -17.54
CA THR A 88 -11.48 -5.88 -16.37
C THR A 88 -10.55 -5.95 -15.15
N PRO A 89 -9.31 -6.46 -15.24
CA PRO A 89 -8.37 -6.41 -14.13
C PRO A 89 -8.11 -4.99 -13.59
N VAL A 90 -7.99 -3.99 -14.45
CA VAL A 90 -7.78 -2.59 -14.03
C VAL A 90 -8.98 -2.08 -13.22
N GLN A 91 -10.20 -2.34 -13.69
CA GLN A 91 -11.41 -1.98 -12.94
C GLN A 91 -11.50 -2.70 -11.59
N ASN A 92 -11.07 -3.96 -11.53
CA ASN A 92 -11.04 -4.73 -10.29
C ASN A 92 -10.04 -4.15 -9.29
N VAL A 93 -8.81 -3.84 -9.73
CA VAL A 93 -7.79 -3.20 -8.88
C VAL A 93 -8.27 -1.86 -8.34
N ILE A 94 -8.91 -1.03 -9.19
CA ILE A 94 -9.52 0.23 -8.77
C ILE A 94 -10.58 0.02 -7.68
N ALA A 95 -11.44 -0.99 -7.85
CA ALA A 95 -12.46 -1.32 -6.86
C ALA A 95 -11.84 -1.80 -5.53
N THR A 96 -10.82 -2.66 -5.59
CA THR A 96 -10.08 -3.14 -4.43
C THR A 96 -9.40 -1.98 -3.68
N MET A 97 -8.69 -1.11 -4.41
CA MET A 97 -8.03 0.06 -3.84
C MET A 97 -9.03 1.02 -3.20
N ASN A 98 -10.11 1.38 -3.90
CA ASN A 98 -11.13 2.28 -3.34
C ASN A 98 -11.87 1.67 -2.13
N GLY A 99 -11.95 0.35 -2.04
CA GLY A 99 -12.55 -0.34 -0.91
C GLY A 99 -11.75 -0.20 0.38
N LEU A 100 -10.40 -0.21 0.29
CA LEU A 100 -9.49 -0.21 1.45
C LEU A 100 -9.91 -1.21 2.54
N VAL A 101 -10.35 -2.40 2.13
CA VAL A 101 -10.80 -3.45 3.05
C VAL A 101 -9.66 -4.45 3.24
N PRO A 102 -9.09 -4.57 4.45
CA PRO A 102 -8.04 -5.54 4.71
C PRO A 102 -8.64 -6.95 4.74
N THR A 103 -7.93 -7.89 4.14
CA THR A 103 -8.34 -9.30 4.04
C THR A 103 -7.27 -10.24 4.56
N THR A 104 -7.69 -11.44 4.92
CA THR A 104 -6.81 -12.60 5.16
C THR A 104 -7.12 -13.67 4.13
N GLY A 105 -6.16 -14.53 3.80
CA GLY A 105 -6.39 -15.54 2.77
C GLY A 105 -6.32 -14.96 1.36
N ASN A 106 -5.59 -13.86 1.17
CA ASN A 106 -5.47 -13.21 -0.13
C ASN A 106 -4.57 -13.98 -1.11
N LEU A 107 -3.81 -14.97 -0.66
CA LEU A 107 -3.08 -15.90 -1.54
C LEU A 107 -3.98 -17.06 -1.95
N THR A 108 -4.31 -17.15 -3.24
CA THR A 108 -5.13 -18.23 -3.79
C THR A 108 -4.49 -18.83 -5.04
N THR A 109 -4.62 -20.15 -5.22
CA THR A 109 -4.20 -20.84 -6.46
C THR A 109 -5.37 -21.10 -7.40
N ALA A 110 -6.50 -20.45 -7.16
CA ALA A 110 -7.70 -20.65 -7.95
C ALA A 110 -7.60 -19.84 -9.25
N ASN A 111 -7.97 -20.46 -10.38
CA ASN A 111 -8.16 -19.87 -11.71
C ASN A 111 -6.92 -19.37 -12.49
N VAL A 112 -5.76 -19.19 -11.88
CA VAL A 112 -4.52 -18.80 -12.59
C VAL A 112 -3.79 -20.07 -13.06
N PRO A 113 -3.50 -20.23 -14.37
CA PRO A 113 -2.69 -21.34 -14.84
C PRO A 113 -1.30 -21.33 -14.21
N PHE A 114 -0.79 -22.50 -13.79
CA PHE A 114 0.51 -22.63 -13.11
C PHE A 114 1.71 -22.04 -13.86
N ALA A 115 1.62 -21.90 -15.19
CA ALA A 115 2.68 -21.32 -16.01
C ALA A 115 2.54 -19.81 -16.21
N GLN A 116 1.51 -19.16 -15.66
CA GLN A 116 1.19 -17.76 -15.89
C GLN A 116 1.26 -16.94 -14.60
N PHE A 117 1.56 -15.66 -14.74
CA PHE A 117 1.44 -14.65 -13.69
C PHE A 117 0.07 -13.98 -13.78
N ASP A 118 -0.58 -13.75 -12.65
CA ASP A 118 -1.83 -13.01 -12.61
C ASP A 118 -1.57 -11.51 -12.79
N PHE A 119 -2.00 -10.96 -13.93
CA PHE A 119 -1.85 -9.53 -14.21
C PHE A 119 -2.55 -8.65 -13.18
N GLU A 120 -3.72 -9.07 -12.68
CA GLU A 120 -4.48 -8.29 -11.68
C GLU A 120 -3.72 -8.16 -10.36
N SER A 121 -3.09 -9.24 -9.90
CA SER A 121 -2.28 -9.26 -8.68
C SER A 121 -1.04 -8.38 -8.81
N VAL A 122 -0.30 -8.51 -9.92
CA VAL A 122 0.89 -7.67 -10.16
C VAL A 122 0.48 -6.21 -10.34
N LEU A 123 -0.64 -5.94 -11.01
CA LEU A 123 -1.15 -4.57 -11.11
C LEU A 123 -1.56 -4.01 -9.75
N LEU A 124 -2.15 -4.79 -8.85
CA LEU A 124 -2.49 -4.35 -7.51
C LEU A 124 -1.23 -3.90 -6.74
N HIS A 125 -0.15 -4.66 -6.87
CA HIS A 125 1.18 -4.31 -6.33
C HIS A 125 1.74 -3.02 -6.93
N GLU A 126 1.82 -2.91 -8.25
CA GLU A 126 2.34 -1.70 -8.89
C GLU A 126 1.46 -0.46 -8.63
N MET A 127 0.15 -0.66 -8.48
CA MET A 127 -0.76 0.40 -8.04
C MET A 127 -0.44 0.85 -6.61
N GLY A 128 0.01 -0.05 -5.73
CA GLY A 128 0.48 0.30 -4.40
C GLY A 128 1.65 1.27 -4.42
N HIS A 129 2.65 1.00 -5.27
CA HIS A 129 3.77 1.92 -5.53
C HIS A 129 3.31 3.27 -6.13
N SER A 130 2.40 3.23 -7.12
CA SER A 130 1.81 4.45 -7.68
C SER A 130 1.01 5.26 -6.64
N MET A 131 0.60 4.63 -5.55
CA MET A 131 -0.13 5.28 -4.46
C MET A 131 0.76 5.60 -3.24
N GLY A 132 2.07 5.31 -3.33
CA GLY A 132 3.09 5.77 -2.38
C GLY A 132 3.74 4.68 -1.54
N LEU A 133 3.21 3.45 -1.51
CA LEU A 133 3.78 2.38 -0.68
C LEU A 133 5.02 1.77 -1.33
N ASP A 134 6.00 1.38 -0.52
CA ASP A 134 7.18 0.64 -0.98
C ASP A 134 7.12 -0.83 -0.56
N HIS A 135 8.10 -1.60 -1.03
CA HIS A 135 8.31 -2.95 -0.54
C HIS A 135 8.51 -2.96 0.97
N ILE A 136 7.87 -3.93 1.61
CA ILE A 136 7.99 -4.19 3.05
C ILE A 136 9.19 -5.09 3.37
N ASN A 137 9.78 -5.73 2.36
CA ASN A 137 11.01 -6.49 2.43
C ASN A 137 12.17 -5.77 1.71
N LEU A 138 13.42 -6.19 1.94
CA LEU A 138 14.62 -5.63 1.31
C LEU A 138 14.63 -5.81 -0.22
N ALA A 139 13.93 -6.83 -0.70
CA ALA A 139 13.60 -6.99 -2.10
C ALA A 139 14.85 -6.96 -3.03
N SER A 140 14.65 -6.82 -4.34
CA SER A 140 15.73 -6.93 -5.32
C SER A 140 16.58 -5.66 -5.46
N GLU A 141 16.09 -4.52 -4.99
CA GLU A 141 16.76 -3.23 -4.97
C GLU A 141 17.86 -3.13 -3.92
N SER A 142 17.81 -3.91 -2.84
CA SER A 142 18.90 -4.04 -1.86
C SER A 142 20.20 -4.60 -2.47
N GLY A 143 20.11 -5.24 -3.65
CA GLY A 143 21.24 -5.96 -4.25
C GLY A 143 21.51 -7.33 -3.63
N LEU A 144 20.74 -7.74 -2.61
CA LEU A 144 20.80 -9.06 -2.00
C LEU A 144 20.24 -10.15 -2.93
N VAL A 145 20.39 -11.41 -2.54
CA VAL A 145 20.00 -12.58 -3.33
C VAL A 145 19.31 -13.63 -2.48
N GLY A 146 18.42 -14.43 -3.09
CA GLY A 146 17.76 -15.53 -2.37
C GLY A 146 16.88 -15.01 -1.23
N GLY A 147 16.84 -15.77 -0.13
CA GLY A 147 16.01 -15.46 1.05
C GLY A 147 16.40 -14.19 1.79
N ASP A 148 17.63 -13.69 1.58
CA ASP A 148 18.10 -12.44 2.18
C ASP A 148 17.25 -11.22 1.74
N ARG A 149 16.49 -11.35 0.65
CA ARG A 149 15.55 -10.31 0.19
C ARG A 149 14.29 -10.22 1.03
N GLU A 150 13.97 -11.26 1.80
CA GLU A 150 12.72 -11.35 2.55
C GLU A 150 12.80 -10.67 3.92
N TYR A 151 13.99 -10.24 4.36
CA TYR A 151 14.15 -9.45 5.58
C TYR A 151 13.37 -8.14 5.46
N THR A 152 12.84 -7.65 6.57
CA THR A 152 12.08 -6.38 6.61
C THR A 152 12.90 -5.23 6.04
N ALA A 153 12.24 -4.34 5.30
CA ALA A 153 12.88 -3.21 4.62
C ALA A 153 13.64 -2.30 5.61
N THR A 154 14.90 -2.04 5.29
CA THR A 154 15.82 -1.18 6.05
C THR A 154 16.78 -0.44 5.13
N THR A 155 17.54 0.48 5.69
CA THR A 155 18.83 0.89 5.12
C THR A 155 19.97 0.05 5.72
N ASP A 156 21.15 0.07 5.11
CA ASP A 156 22.30 -0.77 5.48
C ASP A 156 23.14 -0.18 6.64
N GLY A 157 22.56 0.79 7.37
CA GLY A 157 23.12 1.28 8.62
C GLY A 157 24.35 2.17 8.47
N ALA A 158 25.08 2.36 9.56
CA ALA A 158 26.29 3.18 9.59
C ALA A 158 27.55 2.41 9.14
N ASN A 159 27.46 1.08 9.05
CA ASN A 159 28.55 0.20 8.63
C ASN A 159 28.55 -0.08 7.10
N ASP A 160 27.58 0.47 6.35
CA ASP A 160 27.35 0.26 4.90
C ASP A 160 27.13 -1.24 4.55
N ALA A 161 26.46 -1.99 5.42
CA ALA A 161 26.18 -3.42 5.23
C ALA A 161 24.93 -3.89 6.00
N PHE A 162 24.01 -4.55 5.29
CA PHE A 162 22.84 -5.15 5.92
C PHE A 162 23.22 -6.23 6.95
N ASP A 163 22.71 -6.07 8.17
CA ASP A 163 22.75 -7.09 9.22
C ASP A 163 21.57 -8.05 9.06
N LEU A 164 21.87 -9.31 8.71
CA LEU A 164 20.90 -10.34 8.33
C LEU A 164 20.98 -11.56 9.27
N ASP A 165 20.22 -11.52 10.35
CA ASP A 165 20.07 -12.63 11.32
C ASP A 165 18.58 -12.82 11.63
N ASP A 166 18.05 -14.01 11.34
CA ASP A 166 16.64 -14.42 11.42
C ASP A 166 16.21 -14.86 12.82
N GLY A 167 17.01 -14.51 13.82
CA GLY A 167 16.64 -14.64 15.22
C GLY A 167 16.51 -16.09 15.69
N ALA A 168 15.72 -16.29 16.73
CA ALA A 168 15.57 -17.59 17.38
C ALA A 168 14.50 -18.47 16.70
N ASP A 169 13.50 -17.87 16.05
CA ASP A 169 12.45 -18.60 15.36
C ASP A 169 12.86 -19.11 13.97
N ASN A 170 13.96 -18.59 13.39
CA ASN A 170 14.48 -18.87 12.05
C ASN A 170 13.46 -18.52 10.95
N VAL A 171 12.70 -17.45 11.15
CA VAL A 171 11.72 -16.92 10.21
C VAL A 171 12.14 -15.50 9.84
N ILE A 172 12.78 -15.37 8.69
CA ILE A 172 13.19 -14.08 8.12
C ILE A 172 12.00 -13.10 8.08
N GLY A 173 12.23 -11.87 8.56
CA GLY A 173 11.22 -10.81 8.58
C GLY A 173 10.28 -10.88 9.79
N SER A 174 10.55 -11.75 10.76
CA SER A 174 9.77 -11.85 11.99
C SER A 174 10.16 -10.76 13.00
N ALA A 175 9.48 -10.76 14.15
CA ALA A 175 9.72 -9.79 15.20
C ALA A 175 11.03 -10.00 15.97
N ASP A 176 11.66 -11.19 15.90
CA ASP A 176 12.89 -11.49 16.64
C ASP A 176 14.17 -11.39 15.80
N ASP A 177 14.04 -11.03 14.51
CA ASP A 177 15.15 -10.64 13.62
C ASP A 177 16.14 -9.70 14.33
N MET A 178 17.43 -9.99 14.22
CA MET A 178 18.50 -9.14 14.75
C MET A 178 19.16 -8.35 13.63
N ARG A 179 18.88 -7.05 13.59
CA ARG A 179 19.24 -6.17 12.46
C ARG A 179 20.36 -5.17 12.77
N GLY A 180 21.14 -5.44 13.82
CA GLY A 180 22.33 -4.67 14.18
C GLY A 180 22.15 -3.15 14.11
N ASP A 181 22.86 -2.47 13.19
CA ASP A 181 22.73 -1.02 12.97
C ASP A 181 21.92 -0.61 11.73
N ASP A 182 21.23 -1.55 11.08
CA ASP A 182 20.25 -1.27 10.03
C ASP A 182 19.19 -0.26 10.52
N VAL A 183 18.84 0.70 9.66
CA VAL A 183 17.81 1.69 9.98
C VAL A 183 16.47 1.22 9.43
N ASN A 184 15.52 0.92 10.31
CA ASN A 184 14.19 0.44 9.95
C ASN A 184 13.46 1.40 9.00
N LEU A 185 12.94 0.88 7.88
CA LEU A 185 12.06 1.60 6.96
C LEU A 185 10.57 1.28 7.15
N ASN A 186 10.27 0.14 7.77
CA ASN A 186 8.93 -0.41 7.91
C ASN A 186 8.23 0.13 9.16
N TYR A 187 7.16 0.90 8.98
CA TYR A 187 6.24 1.24 10.05
C TYR A 187 5.63 -0.04 10.60
N PHE A 188 5.42 -0.11 11.92
CA PHE A 188 4.75 -1.19 12.61
C PHE A 188 3.77 -0.63 13.63
N ARG A 189 2.75 -1.40 13.96
CA ARG A 189 1.82 -1.05 15.04
C ARG A 189 2.51 -1.25 16.39
N ILE A 190 2.56 -0.18 17.18
CA ILE A 190 3.26 -0.12 18.48
C ILE A 190 2.76 -1.18 19.47
N ALA A 191 1.48 -1.56 19.38
CA ALA A 191 0.86 -2.43 20.35
C ALA A 191 1.36 -3.89 20.30
N ASP A 192 1.76 -4.38 19.12
CA ASP A 192 1.93 -5.82 18.89
C ASP A 192 2.72 -6.24 17.63
N ASN A 193 3.21 -5.31 16.79
CA ASN A 193 4.18 -5.57 15.72
C ASN A 193 3.96 -6.87 14.88
N ASN A 194 2.76 -7.03 14.36
CA ASN A 194 2.31 -8.14 13.53
C ASN A 194 1.67 -7.52 12.27
N PRO A 195 1.90 -8.04 11.06
CA PRO A 195 1.40 -7.38 9.85
C PRO A 195 -0.01 -7.81 9.40
N PHE A 196 -0.62 -8.82 10.02
CA PHE A 196 -1.70 -9.61 9.39
C PHE A 196 -3.10 -9.35 9.91
N ALA A 197 -3.25 -8.61 11.00
CA ALA A 197 -4.53 -8.62 11.66
C ALA A 197 -5.44 -7.54 11.09
N THR A 198 -6.73 -7.79 10.92
CA THR A 198 -7.58 -6.91 10.08
C THR A 198 -8.31 -5.79 10.82
N ASN A 199 -8.23 -5.72 12.15
CA ASN A 199 -8.87 -4.65 12.92
C ASN A 199 -7.90 -3.49 13.18
N LEU A 200 -7.82 -2.62 12.18
CA LEU A 200 -6.93 -1.45 12.12
C LEU A 200 -7.13 -0.49 13.31
N GLY A 201 -8.37 -0.14 13.63
CA GLY A 201 -8.64 0.94 14.58
C GLY A 201 -8.20 2.30 14.02
N VAL A 202 -7.58 3.14 14.86
CA VAL A 202 -6.92 4.37 14.40
C VAL A 202 -5.57 3.98 13.80
N VAL A 203 -5.23 4.59 12.66
CA VAL A 203 -3.98 4.36 11.96
C VAL A 203 -3.31 5.72 11.74
N ASP A 204 -2.38 6.04 12.63
CA ASP A 204 -1.63 7.30 12.66
C ASP A 204 -0.37 7.15 13.54
N SER A 205 0.38 8.23 13.74
CA SER A 205 1.63 8.23 14.53
C SER A 205 1.43 7.93 16.03
N THR A 206 0.20 7.90 16.54
CA THR A 206 -0.07 7.50 17.93
C THR A 206 -0.18 5.97 18.09
N THR A 207 -0.39 5.27 16.99
CA THR A 207 -0.66 3.82 16.96
C THR A 207 0.38 3.06 16.15
N TYR A 208 1.10 3.75 15.25
CA TYR A 208 2.15 3.22 14.39
C TYR A 208 3.44 4.00 14.57
N SER A 209 4.56 3.29 14.44
CA SER A 209 5.89 3.84 14.56
C SER A 209 6.84 3.09 13.65
N ARG A 210 7.93 3.74 13.27
CA ARG A 210 9.11 3.12 12.67
C ARG A 210 10.29 3.02 13.64
N ASP A 211 10.29 3.85 14.67
CA ASP A 211 11.30 3.82 15.72
C ASP A 211 11.18 2.51 16.48
N ILE A 212 12.20 1.65 16.34
CA ILE A 212 12.31 0.33 16.98
C ILE A 212 12.24 0.43 18.52
N ALA A 213 12.51 1.59 19.11
CA ALA A 213 12.33 1.80 20.55
C ALA A 213 10.85 1.71 20.99
N ASN A 214 9.91 1.84 20.05
CA ASN A 214 8.48 1.69 20.30
C ASN A 214 7.98 0.26 20.08
N LEU A 215 8.86 -0.71 19.79
CA LEU A 215 8.47 -2.11 19.66
C LEU A 215 7.89 -2.66 20.98
N PRO A 216 6.96 -3.62 20.89
CA PRO A 216 6.52 -4.39 22.05
C PRO A 216 7.70 -5.02 22.80
N VAL A 217 7.55 -5.16 24.11
CA VAL A 217 8.58 -5.82 24.93
C VAL A 217 8.75 -7.28 24.46
N GLY A 218 9.96 -7.60 24.02
CA GLY A 218 10.33 -8.93 23.54
C GLY A 218 10.63 -8.97 22.04
N ASP A 219 10.22 -7.94 21.30
CA ASP A 219 10.49 -7.84 19.87
C ASP A 219 11.81 -7.08 19.66
N ASN A 220 12.58 -7.55 18.67
CA ASN A 220 13.87 -6.98 18.30
C ASN A 220 13.75 -6.09 17.05
N PHE A 221 12.82 -6.40 16.15
CA PHE A 221 12.64 -5.66 14.91
C PHE A 221 11.20 -5.63 14.42
N SER A 222 10.93 -4.76 13.44
CA SER A 222 9.65 -4.65 12.76
C SER A 222 9.37 -5.93 11.95
N ALA A 223 8.22 -6.57 12.18
CA ALA A 223 7.80 -7.74 11.41
C ALA A 223 7.14 -7.31 10.09
N ASN A 224 7.45 -7.98 8.98
CA ASN A 224 6.86 -7.71 7.68
C ASN A 224 5.78 -8.74 7.28
N ALA A 225 4.90 -8.37 6.35
CA ALA A 225 3.79 -9.21 5.88
C ALA A 225 4.18 -10.34 4.91
N ASP A 226 5.38 -10.93 5.04
CA ASP A 226 5.80 -12.12 4.28
C ASP A 226 4.97 -13.36 4.62
N ARG A 227 4.76 -14.26 3.64
CA ARG A 227 3.98 -15.49 3.81
C ARG A 227 4.53 -16.44 4.89
N ALA A 228 5.83 -16.47 5.16
CA ALA A 228 6.43 -17.28 6.22
C ALA A 228 6.13 -16.70 7.61
N VAL A 229 6.24 -15.39 7.77
CA VAL A 229 5.80 -14.66 8.97
C VAL A 229 4.30 -14.85 9.18
N GLY A 230 3.51 -14.80 8.11
CA GLY A 230 2.10 -15.15 8.11
C GLY A 230 1.89 -16.57 8.62
N GLY A 231 2.65 -17.56 8.13
CA GLY A 231 2.62 -18.94 8.61
C GLY A 231 2.88 -19.06 10.12
N LEU A 232 3.91 -18.38 10.62
CA LEU A 232 4.28 -18.33 12.04
C LEU A 232 3.13 -17.77 12.91
N LEU A 233 2.49 -16.70 12.44
CA LEU A 233 1.44 -15.98 13.18
C LEU A 233 0.03 -16.56 12.96
N GLY A 234 -0.12 -17.64 12.19
CA GLY A 234 -1.40 -18.33 11.95
C GLY A 234 -2.21 -17.81 10.75
N PHE A 235 -1.58 -17.06 9.86
CA PHE A 235 -2.13 -16.43 8.66
C PHE A 235 -1.49 -16.95 7.36
N GLY A 236 -0.99 -18.19 7.31
CA GLY A 236 -0.18 -18.73 6.20
C GLY A 236 -0.79 -18.83 4.79
N SER A 237 -1.95 -18.20 4.55
CA SER A 237 -2.50 -17.94 3.20
C SER A 237 -2.66 -16.44 2.93
N THR A 238 -1.94 -15.61 3.68
CA THR A 238 -1.97 -14.16 3.60
C THR A 238 -0.55 -13.65 3.41
N GLU A 239 -0.40 -12.66 2.55
CA GLU A 239 0.85 -11.92 2.32
C GLU A 239 0.49 -10.48 1.98
N GLY A 240 1.31 -9.53 2.39
CA GLY A 240 1.16 -8.12 2.00
C GLY A 240 1.27 -7.99 0.48
N VAL A 241 0.42 -7.17 -0.14
CA VAL A 241 0.52 -6.91 -1.58
C VAL A 241 1.87 -6.28 -1.90
N MET A 242 2.43 -5.49 -0.98
CA MET A 242 3.75 -4.89 -1.14
C MET A 242 4.93 -5.83 -0.84
N GLN A 243 4.70 -7.12 -0.58
CA GLN A 243 5.81 -8.08 -0.55
C GLN A 243 6.31 -8.30 -1.99
N GLN A 244 7.61 -8.09 -2.23
CA GLN A 244 8.16 -8.39 -3.55
C GLN A 244 8.25 -9.91 -3.75
N GLY A 245 7.73 -10.41 -4.88
CA GLY A 245 8.02 -11.78 -5.33
C GLY A 245 6.82 -12.64 -5.74
N THR A 246 5.91 -12.12 -6.57
CA THR A 246 4.78 -12.90 -7.10
C THR A 246 5.21 -14.21 -7.77
N PHE A 247 4.52 -15.31 -7.47
CA PHE A 247 4.75 -16.61 -8.08
C PHE A 247 3.76 -16.92 -9.23
N ASN A 248 4.13 -17.81 -10.14
CA ASN A 248 3.21 -18.28 -11.17
C ASN A 248 2.09 -19.13 -10.56
N GLY A 249 0.88 -19.05 -11.12
CA GLY A 249 -0.25 -19.87 -10.71
C GLY A 249 -0.91 -19.43 -9.40
N GLU A 250 -0.53 -18.30 -8.83
CA GLU A 250 -1.19 -17.69 -7.68
C GLU A 250 -1.88 -16.38 -8.07
N ALA A 251 -2.90 -16.03 -7.30
CA ALA A 251 -3.59 -14.76 -7.33
C ALA A 251 -3.61 -14.16 -5.92
N GLN A 252 -3.29 -12.87 -5.85
CA GLN A 252 -3.30 -11.96 -4.71
C GLN A 252 -4.06 -10.68 -5.09
N ARG A 253 -5.39 -10.78 -5.13
CA ARG A 253 -6.29 -9.73 -5.69
C ARG A 253 -6.98 -8.86 -4.64
N THR A 254 -6.64 -9.05 -3.36
CA THR A 254 -7.19 -8.27 -2.24
C THR A 254 -6.06 -7.78 -1.34
N LEU A 255 -6.27 -6.61 -0.74
CA LEU A 255 -5.29 -5.97 0.13
C LEU A 255 -5.15 -6.75 1.44
N GLY A 256 -3.92 -6.89 1.90
CA GLY A 256 -3.58 -7.30 3.25
C GLY A 256 -3.85 -6.18 4.25
N ALA A 257 -3.59 -6.50 5.51
CA ALA A 257 -3.74 -5.58 6.62
C ALA A 257 -2.74 -4.41 6.52
N ASP A 258 -1.48 -4.69 6.22
CA ASP A 258 -0.40 -3.74 5.98
C ASP A 258 -0.73 -2.69 4.93
N ASP A 259 -1.14 -3.16 3.75
CA ASP A 259 -1.36 -2.30 2.59
C ASP A 259 -2.41 -1.23 2.93
N VAL A 260 -3.49 -1.64 3.59
CA VAL A 260 -4.54 -0.71 4.03
C VAL A 260 -4.02 0.24 5.11
N ALA A 261 -3.24 -0.25 6.07
CA ALA A 261 -2.66 0.60 7.12
C ALA A 261 -1.77 1.69 6.52
N GLY A 262 -0.94 1.36 5.53
CA GLY A 262 -0.08 2.35 4.87
C GLY A 262 -0.88 3.45 4.19
N PHE A 263 -1.93 3.10 3.45
CA PHE A 263 -2.80 4.10 2.84
C PHE A 263 -3.55 4.96 3.87
N LEU A 264 -3.99 4.38 4.98
CA LEU A 264 -4.67 5.14 6.03
C LEU A 264 -3.72 6.07 6.79
N TYR A 265 -2.49 5.63 7.06
CA TYR A 265 -1.47 6.45 7.70
C TYR A 265 -1.11 7.65 6.83
N ALA A 266 -0.85 7.44 5.53
CA ALA A 266 -0.58 8.54 4.60
C ALA A 266 -1.76 9.51 4.48
N ARG A 267 -3.00 9.05 4.71
CA ARG A 267 -4.22 9.86 4.69
C ARG A 267 -4.45 10.70 5.96
N ALA A 268 -3.71 10.44 7.02
CA ALA A 268 -3.67 11.30 8.22
C ALA A 268 -2.93 12.62 7.98
N GLY A 269 -2.39 12.85 6.77
CA GLY A 269 -1.80 14.13 6.40
C GLY A 269 -0.36 14.31 6.89
N LEU A 270 0.11 15.56 6.87
CA LEU A 270 1.48 15.97 7.20
C LEU A 270 1.76 15.87 8.70
N ASP A 271 0.75 16.05 9.55
CA ASP A 271 0.94 15.88 11.00
C ASP A 271 0.94 14.41 11.44
N SER A 272 0.60 13.49 10.52
CA SER A 272 0.49 12.05 10.77
C SER A 272 -0.45 11.74 11.95
N ILE A 273 -1.49 12.54 12.18
CA ILE A 273 -2.51 12.31 13.22
C ILE A 273 -3.88 12.25 12.56
N ALA A 274 -4.60 11.15 12.73
CA ALA A 274 -5.89 11.00 12.08
C ALA A 274 -6.96 11.90 12.74
N GLY A 275 -7.85 12.44 11.92
CA GLY A 275 -8.98 13.29 12.33
C GLY A 275 -8.62 14.76 12.49
N THR A 276 -7.54 15.23 11.85
CA THR A 276 -7.08 16.62 11.89
C THR A 276 -7.46 17.36 10.59
N ALA A 277 -6.87 18.53 10.37
CA ALA A 277 -7.32 19.47 9.33
C ALA A 277 -6.67 19.21 7.95
N ASP A 278 -5.69 18.33 7.88
CA ASP A 278 -4.92 17.96 6.70
C ASP A 278 -5.15 16.51 6.26
N ASP A 279 -5.97 15.76 7.00
CA ASP A 279 -6.59 14.50 6.59
C ASP A 279 -7.19 14.59 5.18
N TYR A 280 -6.98 13.56 4.37
CA TYR A 280 -7.59 13.49 3.04
C TYR A 280 -8.16 12.12 2.70
N THR A 281 -8.95 12.12 1.63
CA THR A 281 -9.48 10.91 1.01
C THR A 281 -9.13 10.92 -0.46
N TRP A 282 -9.07 9.75 -1.08
CA TRP A 282 -8.87 9.61 -2.51
C TRP A 282 -9.88 8.62 -3.09
N ASN A 283 -10.15 8.78 -4.38
CA ASN A 283 -10.95 7.87 -5.16
C ASN A 283 -10.32 7.69 -6.55
N LEU A 284 -9.96 6.46 -6.88
CA LEU A 284 -9.48 6.07 -8.20
C LEU A 284 -10.68 5.97 -9.16
N THR A 285 -10.50 6.45 -10.39
CA THR A 285 -11.52 6.40 -11.44
C THR A 285 -10.96 5.79 -12.71
N PHE A 286 -11.68 4.86 -13.32
CA PHE A 286 -11.25 4.26 -14.58
C PHE A 286 -11.53 5.22 -15.75
N ALA A 287 -10.47 5.72 -16.38
CA ALA A 287 -10.54 6.61 -17.53
C ALA A 287 -10.75 5.86 -18.87
N GLY A 288 -10.62 4.53 -18.86
CA GLY A 288 -10.69 3.72 -20.08
C GLY A 288 -9.33 3.61 -20.76
N LEU A 289 -9.36 3.58 -22.11
CA LEU A 289 -8.15 3.66 -22.92
C LEU A 289 -7.76 5.13 -23.05
N ASP A 290 -6.95 5.62 -22.12
CA ASP A 290 -6.55 7.01 -22.00
C ASP A 290 -5.10 7.13 -21.51
N ALA A 291 -4.21 7.56 -22.40
CA ALA A 291 -2.80 7.80 -22.10
C ALA A 291 -2.55 9.18 -21.44
N THR A 292 -3.60 9.93 -21.12
CA THR A 292 -3.52 11.22 -20.42
C THR A 292 -4.03 11.16 -18.97
N ALA A 293 -4.38 9.97 -18.48
CA ALA A 293 -4.74 9.75 -17.10
C ALA A 293 -3.58 10.04 -16.13
N ASP A 294 -3.89 10.25 -14.85
CA ASP A 294 -2.90 10.52 -13.80
C ASP A 294 -1.96 9.33 -13.58
N ILE A 295 -2.49 8.11 -13.71
CA ILE A 295 -1.75 6.84 -13.70
C ILE A 295 -2.03 6.14 -15.03
N VAL A 296 -1.01 5.99 -15.87
CA VAL A 296 -1.09 5.29 -17.16
C VAL A 296 -0.48 3.90 -17.07
N ILE A 297 -1.20 2.89 -17.52
CA ILE A 297 -0.78 1.49 -17.57
C ILE A 297 -0.42 1.11 -18.99
N ASP A 298 0.78 0.54 -19.18
CA ASP A 298 1.27 0.13 -20.49
C ASP A 298 2.16 -1.14 -20.46
N PHE A 299 2.20 -1.87 -21.56
CA PHE A 299 3.12 -2.95 -21.85
C PHE A 299 4.29 -2.42 -22.70
N ASP A 300 5.33 -1.91 -22.02
CA ASP A 300 6.56 -1.43 -22.65
C ASP A 300 7.80 -2.19 -22.11
N ASN A 301 8.28 -3.14 -22.92
CA ASN A 301 9.47 -3.95 -22.60
C ASN A 301 10.76 -3.12 -22.48
N ALA A 302 10.79 -1.88 -23.00
CA ALA A 302 11.93 -1.00 -22.85
C ALA A 302 12.02 -0.37 -21.45
N GLN A 303 10.92 -0.35 -20.69
CA GLN A 303 10.85 0.23 -19.35
C GLN A 303 11.13 -0.78 -18.25
N THR A 304 10.80 -2.06 -18.43
CA THR A 304 10.91 -3.08 -17.38
C THR A 304 11.26 -4.47 -17.88
N GLY A 305 11.91 -5.26 -17.01
CA GLY A 305 12.13 -6.70 -17.19
C GLY A 305 10.92 -7.57 -16.83
N PHE A 306 10.00 -7.07 -15.99
CA PHE A 306 8.82 -7.80 -15.54
C PHE A 306 7.60 -6.89 -15.38
N ALA A 307 7.56 -6.11 -14.29
CA ALA A 307 6.61 -5.04 -14.03
C ALA A 307 7.33 -3.93 -13.24
N VAL A 308 6.84 -2.69 -13.29
CA VAL A 308 7.35 -1.57 -12.48
C VAL A 308 6.37 -0.39 -12.49
N SER A 309 6.18 0.24 -11.34
CA SER A 309 5.64 1.59 -11.20
C SER A 309 6.78 2.62 -11.25
N GLN A 310 6.77 3.49 -12.24
CA GLN A 310 7.67 4.64 -12.31
C GLN A 310 6.98 5.88 -11.72
N SER A 311 7.33 6.17 -10.47
CA SER A 311 6.80 7.33 -9.75
C SER A 311 7.82 8.46 -9.73
N GLY A 312 7.36 9.68 -10.03
CA GLY A 312 8.08 10.93 -9.81
C GLY A 312 7.50 11.65 -8.60
N GLY A 313 8.33 12.42 -7.88
CA GLY A 313 7.89 13.08 -6.65
C GLY A 313 8.56 14.41 -6.36
N SER A 314 7.98 15.12 -5.39
CA SER A 314 8.51 16.35 -4.81
C SER A 314 8.25 16.38 -3.30
N PHE A 315 9.11 17.07 -2.56
CA PHE A 315 8.92 17.24 -1.11
C PHE A 315 7.83 18.27 -0.80
N LEU A 316 6.93 17.92 0.11
CA LEU A 316 6.00 18.85 0.76
C LEU A 316 6.62 19.44 2.03
N SER A 317 7.40 18.63 2.75
CA SER A 317 8.07 18.99 4.01
C SER A 317 9.40 18.22 4.13
N ALA A 318 10.03 18.24 5.32
CA ALA A 318 11.17 17.36 5.60
C ALA A 318 10.78 15.88 5.67
N ASP A 319 9.56 15.60 6.14
CA ASP A 319 9.09 14.25 6.45
C ASP A 319 8.01 13.78 5.44
N ASP A 320 7.63 14.63 4.48
CA ASP A 320 6.56 14.33 3.53
C ASP A 320 6.98 14.57 2.08
N ALA A 321 6.67 13.60 1.23
CA ALA A 321 6.73 13.73 -0.23
C ALA A 321 5.35 13.52 -0.84
N VAL A 322 5.17 14.08 -2.04
CA VAL A 322 4.00 13.84 -2.87
C VAL A 322 4.42 13.28 -4.22
N ILE A 323 3.64 12.34 -4.72
CA ILE A 323 3.77 11.86 -6.10
C ILE A 323 3.28 12.93 -7.07
N THR A 324 4.06 13.21 -8.11
CA THR A 324 3.74 14.22 -9.14
C THR A 324 3.50 13.62 -10.52
N SER A 325 3.90 12.39 -10.75
CA SER A 325 3.67 11.65 -12.00
C SER A 325 3.78 10.15 -11.75
N ASN A 326 2.96 9.34 -12.42
CA ASN A 326 3.02 7.89 -12.36
C ASN A 326 2.83 7.24 -13.73
N SER A 327 3.54 6.14 -13.95
CA SER A 327 3.25 5.21 -15.03
C SER A 327 3.59 3.80 -14.59
N ILE A 328 2.73 2.83 -14.93
CA ILE A 328 2.94 1.42 -14.61
C ILE A 328 3.26 0.71 -15.93
N PHE A 329 4.41 0.03 -15.96
CA PHE A 329 4.86 -0.72 -17.11
C PHE A 329 4.91 -2.21 -16.84
N PHE A 330 4.54 -3.01 -17.85
CA PHE A 330 4.64 -4.46 -17.85
C PHE A 330 5.48 -4.97 -19.02
N ASN A 331 6.14 -6.10 -18.84
CA ASN A 331 6.89 -6.78 -19.88
C ASN A 331 6.01 -7.82 -20.58
N SER A 332 5.74 -7.62 -21.86
CA SER A 332 4.87 -8.48 -22.69
C SER A 332 5.43 -9.89 -22.95
N THR A 333 6.70 -10.15 -22.64
CA THR A 333 7.29 -11.48 -22.79
C THR A 333 6.96 -12.43 -21.64
N ALA A 334 6.52 -11.90 -20.50
CA ALA A 334 6.03 -12.73 -19.41
C ALA A 334 4.68 -13.40 -19.80
N PRO A 335 4.42 -14.62 -19.28
CA PRO A 335 3.17 -15.33 -19.55
C PRO A 335 2.05 -14.78 -18.66
N TRP A 336 1.28 -13.81 -19.16
CA TRP A 336 0.22 -13.15 -18.38
C TRP A 336 -1.12 -13.89 -18.44
N PHE A 337 -1.76 -14.00 -17.28
CA PHE A 337 -3.18 -14.32 -17.13
C PHE A 337 -3.97 -13.03 -16.86
N PHE A 338 -5.02 -12.79 -17.63
CA PHE A 338 -5.93 -11.66 -17.42
C PHE A 338 -7.25 -12.19 -16.87
N ASN A 339 -7.59 -11.82 -15.63
CA ASN A 339 -8.86 -12.18 -15.02
C ASN A 339 -10.03 -11.52 -15.78
N PRO A 340 -10.92 -12.29 -16.45
CA PRO A 340 -12.03 -11.73 -17.20
C PRO A 340 -13.27 -11.49 -16.33
N THR A 341 -13.21 -11.84 -15.04
CA THR A 341 -14.36 -11.80 -14.14
C THR A 341 -14.34 -10.47 -13.38
N PRO A 342 -15.36 -9.61 -13.56
CA PRO A 342 -15.48 -8.41 -12.75
C PRO A 342 -15.68 -8.75 -11.28
N VAL A 343 -15.01 -8.04 -10.39
CA VAL A 343 -15.36 -8.02 -8.97
C VAL A 343 -16.71 -7.31 -8.86
N PRO A 344 -17.70 -7.86 -8.13
CA PRO A 344 -18.96 -7.17 -7.91
C PRO A 344 -18.66 -5.80 -7.31
N PHE A 345 -18.94 -4.74 -8.07
CA PHE A 345 -18.82 -3.39 -7.57
C PHE A 345 -19.93 -3.17 -6.55
N GLU A 346 -19.67 -3.45 -5.27
CA GLU A 346 -20.51 -2.93 -4.22
C GLU A 346 -20.20 -1.43 -4.12
N PHE A 347 -21.03 -0.61 -4.76
CA PHE A 347 -21.10 0.80 -4.41
C PHE A 347 -21.38 0.85 -2.91
N SER A 348 -20.36 1.12 -2.09
CA SER A 348 -20.56 1.52 -0.70
C SER A 348 -20.96 3.00 -0.74
N PRO A 349 -22.24 3.35 -0.57
CA PRO A 349 -22.67 4.73 -0.66
C PRO A 349 -22.48 5.40 0.69
N THR A 350 -21.25 5.77 1.06
CA THR A 350 -20.98 6.64 2.23
C THR A 350 -19.72 7.43 1.96
N THR A 351 -19.78 8.72 1.63
CA THR A 351 -20.14 9.82 2.54
C THR A 351 -20.94 10.93 1.84
N GLY A 352 -22.25 10.71 1.71
CA GLY A 352 -23.19 11.83 1.63
C GLY A 352 -23.31 12.44 3.02
N ILE A 353 -22.67 13.59 3.24
CA ILE A 353 -22.85 14.44 4.42
C ILE A 353 -24.35 14.67 4.61
N LEU A 354 -24.96 13.98 5.57
CA LEU A 354 -26.27 14.32 6.09
C LEU A 354 -26.05 15.48 7.07
N MET A 355 -25.93 16.68 6.52
CA MET A 355 -26.10 17.91 7.30
C MET A 355 -27.50 17.85 7.92
N LEU A 356 -27.56 17.49 9.20
CA LEU A 356 -28.69 17.80 10.06
C LEU A 356 -28.86 19.32 10.05
N GLY A 357 -29.72 19.81 9.16
CA GLY A 357 -30.25 21.16 9.21
C GLY A 357 -30.93 21.37 10.55
N GLY A 358 -30.25 22.14 11.40
CA GLY A 358 -30.64 22.42 12.76
C GLY A 358 -32.06 22.98 12.90
N LEU A 359 -32.67 22.59 14.02
CA LEU A 359 -33.71 23.33 14.70
C LEU A 359 -33.33 24.82 14.78
N PHE A 360 -34.00 25.67 14.00
CA PHE A 360 -34.25 27.04 14.40
C PHE A 360 -35.74 27.17 14.74
N GLY A 361 -36.01 27.22 16.04
CA GLY A 361 -37.23 27.80 16.55
C GLY A 361 -37.17 29.32 16.36
N VAL A 362 -38.17 29.89 15.69
CA VAL A 362 -38.55 31.29 15.88
C VAL A 362 -40.07 31.38 15.94
N GLU A 363 -40.53 31.64 17.16
CA GLU A 363 -41.66 32.46 17.59
C GLU A 363 -43.00 32.47 16.83
N ARG A 364 -43.95 31.89 17.56
CA ARG A 364 -45.36 32.24 17.70
C ARG A 364 -45.65 33.76 17.66
N PHE A 365 -46.28 34.25 16.59
CA PHE A 365 -47.18 35.40 16.64
C PHE A 365 -48.55 35.03 16.06
N GLY A 366 -49.59 35.19 16.88
CA GLY A 366 -50.96 34.87 16.51
C GLY A 366 -51.78 36.07 16.03
N ARG A 367 -53.06 35.76 15.74
CA ARG A 367 -54.20 36.64 15.40
C ARG A 367 -54.16 37.14 13.95
N LYS A 368 -55.26 37.27 13.20
CA LYS A 368 -56.71 37.22 13.47
C LYS A 368 -57.39 37.27 12.08
N TRP A 369 -58.62 36.75 11.96
CA TRP A 369 -59.76 37.32 11.20
C TRP A 369 -59.49 37.92 9.79
N MET A 370 -60.19 37.59 8.69
CA MET A 370 -61.64 37.53 8.54
C MET A 370 -62.00 37.20 7.07
N LYS A 371 -63.06 36.40 6.89
CA LYS A 371 -64.18 36.58 5.93
C LYS A 371 -63.91 36.88 4.44
N LYS A 372 -64.54 36.00 3.64
CA LYS A 372 -65.71 36.22 2.75
C LYS A 372 -65.47 36.01 1.25
N LYS A 373 -66.32 35.12 0.73
CA LYS A 373 -67.01 35.15 -0.58
C LYS A 373 -66.08 34.97 -1.80
N LYS A 374 -66.44 34.23 -2.85
CA LYS A 374 -67.76 34.09 -3.47
C LYS A 374 -67.71 32.90 -4.43
N ALA A 375 -68.84 32.20 -4.53
CA ALA A 375 -69.11 31.15 -5.50
C ALA A 375 -69.25 31.65 -6.95
N ARG A 376 -68.97 30.75 -7.91
CA ARG A 376 -69.74 30.40 -9.14
C ARG A 376 -68.78 29.63 -10.08
N LYS A 377 -68.93 28.32 -10.29
CA LYS A 377 -69.76 27.66 -11.33
C LYS A 377 -69.85 28.46 -12.63
N VAL A 378 -69.22 27.97 -13.69
CA VAL A 378 -69.85 27.04 -14.67
C VAL A 378 -68.83 25.95 -14.98
#